data_AF-A0A3Q4BZ05-F1
#
_entry.id   AF-A0A3Q4BZ05-F1
#
_cell.length_a   1.000
_cell.length_b   1.000
_cell.length_c   1.000
_cell.angle_alpha   90.00
_cell.angle_beta   90.00
_cell.angle_gamma   90.00
#
_symmetry.space_group_name_H-M   'P 1'
#
loop_
_entity.id
_entity.type
_entity.pdbx_description
1 polymer ?
#
loop_
_entity_poly.entity_id
_entity_poly.type
_entity_poly.pdbx_seq_one_letter_code
_entity_poly.pdbx_strand_id
1 'polypeptide(L)'
;MWLQFPLVVTAQVDLVLLLVTLLALWTRLSCLSYPGAVVFDEVYYGQFVSLYMKRVFFIDDSGPPLGHMILALGAYMGGFDGNFVWNRIGAEYPSSVSVWNLRVLPAVCGALCVPLIYLLTLELRFSHLSALGASLLLLLENALIVQSRFMLLESVLIFFVLLAFLSYLRFHNAPNSCFRLCWLLLSGASCAAAVGVKYMGLFSYLLLLGVASRHTWNLIGDQTVSHVSPDSH
;
A
#
# COMPACT_ATOMS: atom_id res chain seq x y z
N MET A 1 20.14 19.07 -30.73
CA MET A 1 20.62 19.16 -29.33
C MET A 1 20.67 17.74 -28.80
N TRP A 2 21.85 17.14 -28.80
CA TRP A 2 22.04 15.71 -28.50
C TRP A 2 22.11 15.53 -26.97
N LEU A 3 21.17 14.80 -26.40
CA LEU A 3 21.18 14.38 -25.00
C LEU A 3 22.31 13.37 -24.81
N GLN A 4 23.47 13.85 -24.35
CA GLN A 4 24.52 13.01 -23.79
C GLN A 4 24.48 13.11 -22.28
N PHE A 5 23.97 12.07 -21.63
CA PHE A 5 24.35 11.74 -20.25
C PHE A 5 24.44 10.22 -20.17
N PRO A 6 25.56 9.63 -19.69
CA PRO A 6 25.44 8.33 -19.08
C PRO A 6 24.55 8.54 -17.85
N LEU A 7 23.34 8.00 -17.88
CA LEU A 7 22.44 7.99 -16.73
C LEU A 7 23.04 7.01 -15.73
N VAL A 8 24.02 7.48 -14.95
CA VAL A 8 24.71 6.66 -13.94
C VAL A 8 23.77 6.55 -12.74
N VAL A 9 22.99 5.47 -12.71
CA VAL A 9 22.15 5.11 -11.57
C VAL A 9 23.01 4.34 -10.56
N THR A 10 23.42 5.01 -9.50
CA THR A 10 24.09 4.35 -8.36
C THR A 10 23.03 3.70 -7.46
N ALA A 11 22.85 2.38 -7.57
CA ALA A 11 21.95 1.64 -6.69
C ALA A 11 22.70 1.22 -5.41
N GLN A 12 22.30 1.77 -4.26
CA GLN A 12 22.70 1.25 -2.96
C GLN A 12 21.69 0.19 -2.53
N VAL A 13 22.12 -1.07 -2.50
CA VAL A 13 21.26 -2.20 -2.12
C VAL A 13 21.47 -2.50 -0.65
N ASP A 14 20.46 -2.22 0.17
CA ASP A 14 20.42 -2.71 1.54
C ASP A 14 20.05 -4.21 1.51
N LEU A 15 21.03 -5.06 1.80
CA LEU A 15 20.86 -6.51 1.81
C LEU A 15 19.80 -6.96 2.83
N VAL A 16 19.68 -6.25 3.96
CA VAL A 16 18.69 -6.54 5.00
C VAL A 16 17.29 -6.29 4.48
N LEU A 17 17.08 -5.12 3.86
CA LEU A 17 15.80 -4.77 3.22
C LEU A 17 15.40 -5.81 2.17
N LEU A 18 16.35 -6.23 1.32
CA LEU A 18 16.11 -7.22 0.27
C LEU A 18 15.71 -8.57 0.88
N LEU A 19 16.44 -9.04 1.89
CA LEU A 19 16.15 -10.31 2.56
C LEU A 19 14.77 -10.29 3.25
N VAL A 20 14.46 -9.21 3.96
CA VAL A 20 13.15 -9.02 4.61
C VAL A 20 12.03 -8.98 3.57
N THR A 21 12.24 -8.33 2.43
CA THR A 21 11.26 -8.27 1.34
C THR A 21 11.01 -9.65 0.74
N LEU A 22 12.07 -10.42 0.47
CA LEU A 22 11.95 -11.78 -0.05
C LEU A 22 11.22 -12.71 0.93
N LEU A 23 11.53 -12.63 2.23
CA LEU A 23 10.83 -13.40 3.26
C LEU A 23 9.36 -12.97 3.40
N ALA A 24 9.07 -11.67 3.30
CA ALA A 24 7.70 -11.17 3.35
C ALA A 24 6.86 -11.64 2.15
N LEU A 25 7.44 -11.62 0.95
CA LEU A 25 6.83 -12.15 -0.26
C LEU A 25 6.62 -13.66 -0.15
N TRP A 26 7.64 -14.40 0.32
CA TRP A 26 7.53 -15.84 0.51
C TRP A 26 6.41 -16.22 1.48
N THR A 27 6.38 -15.61 2.67
CA THR A 27 5.37 -15.94 3.70
C THR A 27 3.94 -15.67 3.25
N ARG A 28 3.71 -14.60 2.48
CA ARG A 28 2.37 -14.23 2.04
C ARG A 28 1.95 -14.88 0.74
N LEU A 29 2.85 -15.06 -0.23
CA LEU A 29 2.52 -15.67 -1.53
C LEU A 29 2.52 -17.20 -1.52
N SER A 30 3.10 -17.82 -0.48
CA SER A 30 3.10 -19.27 -0.34
C SER A 30 1.68 -19.83 -0.25
N CYS A 31 1.41 -20.84 -1.10
CA CYS A 31 0.17 -21.62 -1.11
C CYS A 31 -1.12 -20.76 -1.13
N LEU A 32 -1.15 -19.68 -1.91
CA LEU A 32 -2.31 -18.76 -1.98
C LEU A 32 -3.62 -19.42 -2.45
N SER A 33 -3.49 -20.46 -3.27
CA SER A 33 -4.62 -21.25 -3.76
C SER A 33 -5.29 -22.07 -2.64
N TYR A 34 -4.62 -22.25 -1.50
CA TYR A 34 -5.16 -22.92 -0.33
C TYR A 34 -5.57 -21.89 0.74
N PRO A 35 -6.79 -21.95 1.28
CA PRO A 35 -7.87 -22.90 0.97
C PRO A 35 -8.58 -22.61 -0.36
N GLY A 36 -8.96 -23.65 -1.09
CA GLY A 36 -9.69 -23.57 -2.37
C GLY A 36 -11.18 -23.27 -2.22
N ALA A 37 -11.56 -22.60 -1.13
CA ALA A 37 -12.93 -22.25 -0.81
C ALA A 37 -13.02 -20.78 -0.39
N VAL A 38 -14.20 -20.20 -0.53
CA VAL A 38 -14.52 -18.82 -0.14
C VAL A 38 -14.42 -18.69 1.38
N VAL A 39 -13.68 -17.70 1.87
CA VAL A 39 -13.46 -17.48 3.32
C VAL A 39 -14.02 -16.13 3.76
N PHE A 40 -14.75 -16.09 4.87
CA PHE A 40 -15.16 -14.85 5.56
C PHE A 40 -15.72 -13.79 4.58
N ASP A 41 -15.16 -12.58 4.58
CA ASP A 41 -15.59 -11.44 3.77
C ASP A 41 -15.30 -11.59 2.27
N GLU A 42 -14.59 -12.64 1.82
CA GLU A 42 -14.46 -12.94 0.39
C GLU A 42 -15.83 -13.15 -0.28
N VAL A 43 -16.85 -13.58 0.48
CA VAL A 43 -18.23 -13.68 -0.02
C VAL A 43 -18.74 -12.32 -0.47
N TYR A 44 -18.56 -11.27 0.33
CA TYR A 44 -19.07 -9.94 0.03
C TYR A 44 -18.23 -9.25 -1.05
N TYR A 45 -16.90 -9.24 -0.87
CA TYR A 45 -15.99 -8.64 -1.84
C TYR A 45 -16.07 -9.32 -3.20
N GLY A 46 -16.29 -10.64 -3.22
CA GLY A 46 -16.47 -11.40 -4.43
C GLY A 46 -17.71 -10.99 -5.22
N GLN A 47 -18.82 -10.70 -4.54
CA GLN A 47 -20.04 -10.20 -5.21
C GLN A 47 -19.75 -8.89 -5.95
N PHE A 48 -19.07 -7.95 -5.30
CA PHE A 48 -18.69 -6.69 -5.94
C PHE A 48 -17.72 -6.90 -7.10
N VAL A 49 -16.73 -7.77 -6.96
CA VAL A 49 -15.80 -8.13 -8.05
C VAL A 49 -16.56 -8.72 -9.25
N SER A 50 -17.53 -9.61 -9.03
CA SER A 50 -18.39 -10.14 -10.09
C SER A 50 -19.21 -9.05 -10.80
N LEU A 51 -19.73 -8.07 -10.06
CA LEU A 51 -20.48 -6.95 -10.62
C LEU A 51 -19.57 -6.03 -11.47
N TYR A 52 -18.35 -5.78 -11.02
CA TYR A 52 -17.33 -5.07 -11.81
C TYR A 52 -16.98 -5.81 -13.11
N MET A 53 -16.77 -7.13 -13.05
CA MET A 53 -16.49 -7.93 -14.26
C MET A 53 -17.65 -7.89 -15.27
N LYS A 54 -18.89 -7.96 -14.76
CA LYS A 54 -20.10 -7.87 -15.59
C LYS A 54 -20.44 -6.46 -16.05
N ARG A 55 -19.71 -5.44 -15.57
CA ARG A 55 -19.95 -4.01 -15.85
C ARG A 55 -21.38 -3.58 -15.49
N VAL A 56 -21.93 -4.15 -14.42
CA VAL A 56 -23.25 -3.82 -13.90
C VAL A 56 -23.10 -2.75 -12.83
N PHE A 57 -23.87 -1.68 -12.92
CA PHE A 57 -23.90 -0.65 -11.88
C PHE A 57 -24.50 -1.21 -10.59
N PHE A 58 -23.87 -0.89 -9.46
CA PHE A 58 -24.33 -1.27 -8.13
C PHE A 58 -24.06 -0.14 -7.14
N ILE A 59 -24.74 -0.19 -6.01
CA ILE A 59 -24.54 0.73 -4.89
C ILE A 59 -23.92 -0.09 -3.76
N ASP A 60 -22.81 0.41 -3.22
CA ASP A 60 -22.08 -0.21 -2.13
C ASP A 60 -22.07 0.72 -0.92
N ASP A 61 -22.69 0.25 0.16
CA ASP A 61 -22.78 0.97 1.43
C ASP A 61 -21.50 0.80 2.29
N SER A 62 -20.60 -0.11 1.91
CA SER A 62 -19.46 -0.51 2.73
C SER A 62 -18.25 0.41 2.60
N GLY A 63 -18.11 1.13 1.48
CA GLY A 63 -16.99 2.02 1.29
C GLY A 63 -16.80 2.57 -0.12
N PRO A 64 -15.73 3.34 -0.32
CA PRO A 64 -15.37 3.86 -1.62
C PRO A 64 -14.83 2.77 -2.58
N PRO A 65 -14.85 3.03 -3.90
CA PRO A 65 -14.76 1.98 -4.92
C PRO A 65 -13.34 1.46 -5.18
N LEU A 66 -12.28 2.20 -4.81
CA LEU A 66 -10.92 1.92 -5.27
C LEU A 66 -10.41 0.56 -4.78
N GLY A 67 -10.77 0.18 -3.56
CA GLY A 67 -10.43 -1.13 -3.00
C GLY A 67 -10.99 -2.28 -3.83
N HIS A 68 -12.30 -2.23 -4.11
CA HIS A 68 -12.96 -3.23 -4.94
C HIS A 68 -12.45 -3.24 -6.38
N MET A 69 -12.10 -2.08 -6.95
CA MET A 69 -11.49 -1.99 -8.28
C MET A 69 -10.10 -2.65 -8.34
N ILE A 70 -9.29 -2.56 -7.27
CA ILE A 70 -8.02 -3.27 -7.19
C ILE A 70 -8.25 -4.79 -7.14
N LEU A 71 -9.20 -5.27 -6.34
CA LEU A 71 -9.54 -6.70 -6.31
C LEU A 71 -10.05 -7.19 -7.68
N ALA A 72 -10.89 -6.38 -8.32
CA ALA A 72 -11.40 -6.64 -9.66
C ALA A 72 -10.28 -6.69 -10.71
N LEU A 73 -9.25 -5.85 -10.60
CA LEU A 73 -8.07 -5.91 -11.46
C LEU A 73 -7.35 -7.27 -11.34
N GLY A 74 -7.18 -7.78 -10.11
CA GLY A 74 -6.58 -9.09 -9.87
C GLY A 74 -7.41 -10.21 -10.49
N ALA A 75 -8.72 -10.16 -10.32
CA ALA A 75 -9.65 -11.10 -10.93
C ALA A 75 -9.59 -11.07 -12.47
N TYR A 76 -9.53 -9.87 -13.06
CA TYR A 76 -9.42 -9.67 -14.50
C TYR A 76 -8.12 -10.25 -15.07
N MET A 77 -6.98 -10.05 -14.39
CA MET A 77 -5.70 -10.67 -14.77
C MET A 77 -5.76 -12.20 -14.75
N GLY A 78 -6.62 -12.77 -13.92
CA GLY A 78 -6.90 -14.21 -13.87
C GLY A 78 -7.94 -14.72 -14.86
N GLY A 79 -8.51 -13.86 -15.70
CA GLY A 79 -9.53 -14.24 -16.67
C GLY A 79 -10.90 -14.53 -16.04
N PHE A 80 -11.18 -14.01 -14.84
CA PHE A 80 -12.48 -14.18 -14.20
C PHE A 80 -13.58 -13.43 -14.97
N ASP A 81 -14.64 -14.15 -15.34
CA ASP A 81 -15.76 -13.63 -16.14
C ASP A 81 -16.92 -13.08 -15.30
N GLY A 82 -16.81 -13.15 -13.96
CA GLY A 82 -17.86 -12.74 -13.03
C GLY A 82 -18.96 -13.80 -12.80
N ASN A 83 -18.88 -14.96 -13.46
CA ASN A 83 -19.90 -16.01 -13.37
C ASN A 83 -19.59 -16.99 -12.24
N PHE A 84 -19.62 -16.48 -11.01
CA PHE A 84 -19.57 -17.28 -9.80
C PHE A 84 -20.56 -16.73 -8.78
N VAL A 85 -21.28 -17.64 -8.11
CA VAL A 85 -22.34 -17.28 -7.16
C VAL A 85 -21.81 -17.37 -5.73
N TRP A 86 -21.58 -16.19 -5.15
CA TRP A 86 -21.01 -16.01 -3.81
C TRP A 86 -22.08 -16.17 -2.72
N ASN A 87 -22.54 -17.39 -2.48
CA ASN A 87 -23.70 -17.65 -1.61
C ASN A 87 -23.34 -17.99 -0.16
N ARG A 88 -22.19 -18.61 0.08
CA ARG A 88 -21.81 -19.10 1.41
C ARG A 88 -20.30 -19.13 1.61
N ILE A 89 -19.89 -18.91 2.85
CA ILE A 89 -18.54 -19.20 3.32
C ILE A 89 -18.33 -20.73 3.22
N GLY A 90 -17.17 -21.15 2.73
CA GLY A 90 -16.84 -22.54 2.48
C GLY A 90 -17.34 -23.10 1.14
N ALA A 91 -17.91 -22.27 0.26
CA ALA A 91 -18.17 -22.69 -1.12
C ALA A 91 -16.84 -22.93 -1.84
N GLU A 92 -16.68 -24.08 -2.49
CA GLU A 92 -15.49 -24.40 -3.27
C GLU A 92 -15.46 -23.58 -4.56
N TYR A 93 -14.27 -23.08 -4.92
CA TYR A 93 -14.08 -22.39 -6.18
C TYR A 93 -14.10 -23.41 -7.33
N PRO A 94 -14.85 -23.16 -8.42
CA PRO A 94 -14.80 -24.02 -9.60
C PRO A 94 -13.42 -23.91 -10.26
N SER A 95 -13.05 -24.92 -11.04
CA SER A 95 -11.78 -24.98 -11.76
C SER A 95 -11.57 -23.82 -12.75
N SER A 96 -12.63 -23.14 -13.16
CA SER A 96 -12.59 -21.94 -14.00
C SER A 96 -12.09 -20.68 -13.27
N VAL A 97 -12.14 -20.64 -11.94
CA VAL A 97 -11.79 -19.47 -11.15
C VAL A 97 -10.39 -19.63 -10.56
N SER A 98 -9.46 -18.77 -10.97
CA SER A 98 -8.11 -18.76 -10.44
C SER A 98 -8.05 -18.08 -9.06
N VAL A 99 -8.14 -18.86 -7.99
CA VAL A 99 -8.06 -18.39 -6.59
C VAL A 99 -6.79 -17.59 -6.33
N TRP A 100 -5.66 -17.99 -6.94
CA TRP A 100 -4.39 -17.31 -6.79
C TRP A 100 -4.47 -15.85 -7.26
N ASN A 101 -5.06 -15.57 -8.42
CA ASN A 101 -5.17 -14.21 -8.96
C ASN A 101 -6.13 -13.32 -8.15
N LEU A 102 -7.15 -13.91 -7.52
CA LEU A 102 -8.05 -13.16 -6.62
C LEU A 102 -7.32 -12.66 -5.36
N ARG A 103 -6.38 -13.46 -4.84
CA ARG A 103 -5.69 -13.19 -3.58
C ARG A 103 -4.33 -12.52 -3.75
N VAL A 104 -3.73 -12.56 -4.95
CA VAL A 104 -2.35 -12.09 -5.18
C VAL A 104 -2.18 -10.61 -4.86
N LEU A 105 -3.11 -9.74 -5.25
CA LEU A 105 -2.96 -8.30 -5.04
C LEU A 105 -2.98 -7.92 -3.55
N PRO A 106 -3.96 -8.37 -2.73
CA PRO A 106 -3.90 -8.22 -1.28
C PRO A 106 -2.62 -8.80 -0.65
N ALA A 107 -2.16 -9.95 -1.14
CA ALA A 107 -0.97 -10.62 -0.60
C ALA A 107 0.32 -9.85 -0.92
N VAL A 108 0.44 -9.31 -2.13
CA VAL A 108 1.56 -8.45 -2.53
C VAL A 108 1.56 -7.15 -1.73
N CYS A 109 0.40 -6.47 -1.61
CA CYS A 109 0.29 -5.27 -0.79
C CYS A 109 0.70 -5.55 0.66
N GLY A 110 0.18 -6.63 1.26
CA GLY A 110 0.55 -7.04 2.60
C GLY A 110 2.03 -7.40 2.76
N ALA A 111 2.66 -7.96 1.73
CA ALA A 111 4.08 -8.28 1.74
C ALA A 111 4.94 -7.02 1.69
N LEU A 112 4.54 -6.03 0.87
CA LEU A 112 5.22 -4.75 0.75
C LEU A 112 5.08 -3.87 2.00
N CYS A 113 4.09 -4.11 2.88
CA CYS A 113 4.02 -3.44 4.18
C CYS A 113 5.28 -3.69 5.05
N VAL A 114 5.89 -4.87 4.94
CA VAL A 114 7.08 -5.24 5.74
C VAL A 114 8.32 -4.40 5.38
N PRO A 115 8.76 -4.29 4.11
CA PRO A 115 9.85 -3.37 3.77
C PRO A 115 9.47 -1.90 3.97
N LEU A 116 8.20 -1.52 3.80
CA LEU A 116 7.77 -0.15 4.06
C LEU A 116 7.96 0.25 5.53
N ILE A 117 7.65 -0.63 6.49
CA ILE A 117 7.86 -0.31 7.91
C ILE A 117 9.35 -0.23 8.28
N TYR A 118 10.21 -1.04 7.63
CA TYR A 118 11.65 -0.94 7.79
C TYR A 118 12.14 0.45 7.33
N LEU A 119 11.77 0.86 6.12
CA LEU A 119 12.13 2.15 5.56
C LEU A 119 11.56 3.32 6.37
N LEU A 120 10.31 3.21 6.83
CA LEU A 120 9.67 4.23 7.66
C LEU A 120 10.43 4.44 8.96
N THR A 121 10.85 3.34 9.61
CA THR A 121 11.61 3.38 10.86
C THR A 121 12.96 4.06 10.69
N LEU A 122 13.63 3.83 9.55
CA LEU A 122 14.88 4.53 9.21
C LEU A 122 14.67 6.02 8.96
N GLU A 123 13.58 6.40 8.28
CA GLU A 123 13.22 7.80 8.06
C GLU A 123 12.87 8.54 9.36
N LEU A 124 12.40 7.81 10.37
CA LEU A 124 12.22 8.31 11.74
C LEU A 124 13.54 8.44 12.54
N ARG A 125 14.69 8.22 11.90
CA ARG A 125 16.05 8.33 12.47
C ARG A 125 16.39 7.28 13.55
N PHE A 126 15.68 6.15 13.56
CA PHE A 126 16.06 5.00 14.39
C PHE A 126 17.21 4.20 13.78
N SER A 127 17.81 3.33 14.59
CA SER A 127 18.89 2.43 14.15
C SER A 127 18.40 1.33 13.20
N HIS A 128 19.30 0.79 12.37
CA HIS A 128 19.00 -0.37 11.52
C HIS A 128 18.51 -1.59 12.30
N LEU A 129 18.99 -1.79 13.53
CA LEU A 129 18.56 -2.89 14.38
C LEU A 129 17.11 -2.72 14.86
N SER A 130 16.72 -1.48 15.18
CA SER A 130 15.32 -1.13 15.51
C SER A 130 14.40 -1.31 14.30
N ALA A 131 14.85 -0.88 13.11
CA ALA A 131 14.10 -1.06 11.87
C ALA A 131 13.91 -2.54 11.51
N LEU A 132 14.96 -3.36 11.67
CA LEU A 132 14.89 -4.80 11.51
C LEU A 132 13.90 -5.41 12.52
N GLY A 133 13.98 -5.03 13.79
CA GLY A 133 13.03 -5.47 14.82
C GLY A 133 11.57 -5.16 14.46
N ALA A 134 11.28 -3.92 14.05
CA ALA A 134 9.93 -3.52 13.61
C ALA A 134 9.44 -4.33 12.40
N SER A 135 10.32 -4.57 11.43
CA SER A 135 9.98 -5.37 10.25
C SER A 135 9.75 -6.84 10.59
N LEU A 136 10.52 -7.43 11.52
CA LEU A 136 10.33 -8.81 11.96
C LEU A 136 9.02 -8.99 12.74
N LEU A 137 8.65 -8.02 13.58
CA LEU A 137 7.36 -8.04 14.27
C LEU A 137 6.20 -8.05 13.27
N LEU A 138 6.23 -7.20 12.24
CA LEU A 138 5.20 -7.16 11.21
C LEU A 138 5.24 -8.40 10.29
N LEU A 139 6.42 -8.95 10.04
CA LEU A 139 6.61 -10.16 9.25
C LEU A 139 6.00 -11.38 9.95
N LEU A 140 6.15 -11.48 11.27
CA LEU A 140 5.69 -12.61 12.09
C LEU A 140 4.28 -12.42 12.67
N GLU A 141 3.65 -11.26 12.45
CA GLU A 141 2.30 -10.99 12.94
C GLU A 141 1.25 -11.81 12.17
N ASN A 142 0.69 -12.81 12.86
CA ASN A 142 -0.26 -13.75 12.28
C ASN A 142 -1.51 -13.08 11.75
N ALA A 143 -2.04 -12.06 12.43
CA ALA A 143 -3.25 -11.38 11.99
C ALA A 143 -3.05 -10.73 10.61
N LEU A 144 -1.92 -10.07 10.38
CA LEU A 144 -1.59 -9.45 9.10
C LEU A 144 -1.28 -10.46 8.00
N ILE A 145 -0.64 -11.59 8.35
CA ILE A 145 -0.42 -12.69 7.40
C ILE A 145 -1.76 -13.24 6.94
N VAL A 146 -2.66 -13.56 7.87
CA VAL A 146 -3.99 -14.13 7.55
C VAL A 146 -4.80 -13.13 6.72
N GLN A 147 -4.88 -11.87 7.16
CA GLN A 147 -5.66 -10.84 6.46
C GLN A 147 -5.16 -10.56 5.04
N SER A 148 -3.83 -10.56 4.83
CA SER A 148 -3.27 -10.28 3.51
C SER A 148 -3.37 -11.45 2.53
N ARG A 149 -3.53 -12.69 3.01
CA ARG A 149 -3.61 -13.88 2.14
C ARG A 149 -5.00 -14.11 1.56
N PHE A 150 -6.03 -13.44 2.06
CA PHE A 150 -7.39 -13.52 1.55
C PHE A 150 -7.75 -12.30 0.70
N MET A 151 -8.83 -12.39 -0.05
CA MET A 151 -9.34 -11.30 -0.89
C MET A 151 -10.01 -10.21 -0.04
N LEU A 152 -9.20 -9.51 0.76
CA LEU A 152 -9.60 -8.51 1.75
C LEU A 152 -8.97 -7.15 1.45
N LEU A 153 -9.61 -6.07 1.90
CA LEU A 153 -9.19 -4.70 1.60
C LEU A 153 -8.18 -4.14 2.60
N GLU A 154 -8.05 -4.74 3.78
CA GLU A 154 -7.23 -4.20 4.88
C GLU A 154 -5.74 -4.16 4.53
N SER A 155 -5.20 -5.17 3.86
CA SER A 155 -3.79 -5.19 3.46
C SER A 155 -3.46 -4.08 2.46
N VAL A 156 -4.37 -3.80 1.53
CA VAL A 156 -4.27 -2.73 0.54
C VAL A 156 -4.34 -1.36 1.22
N LEU A 157 -5.26 -1.19 2.18
CA LEU A 157 -5.37 0.03 2.98
C LEU A 157 -4.07 0.32 3.76
N ILE A 158 -3.57 -0.68 4.50
CA ILE A 158 -2.35 -0.53 5.31
C ILE A 158 -1.16 -0.20 4.41
N PHE A 159 -1.06 -0.82 3.23
CA PHE A 159 -0.01 -0.52 2.26
C PHE A 159 -0.02 0.96 1.84
N PHE A 160 -1.17 1.49 1.42
CA PHE A 160 -1.27 2.90 1.03
C PHE A 160 -1.02 3.87 2.19
N VAL A 161 -1.46 3.53 3.40
CA VAL A 161 -1.18 4.32 4.60
C VAL A 161 0.32 4.37 4.88
N LEU A 162 1.01 3.22 4.92
CA LEU A 162 2.45 3.17 5.15
C LEU A 162 3.22 3.90 4.06
N LEU A 163 2.82 3.77 2.80
CA LEU A 163 3.43 4.47 1.67
C LEU A 163 3.25 5.99 1.80
N ALA A 164 2.09 6.46 2.26
CA ALA A 164 1.84 7.88 2.47
C ALA A 164 2.74 8.46 3.56
N PHE A 165 2.82 7.80 4.73
CA PHE A 165 3.70 8.24 5.80
C PHE A 165 5.18 8.20 5.40
N LEU A 166 5.61 7.15 4.70
CA LEU A 166 6.99 7.05 4.22
C LEU A 166 7.33 8.18 3.25
N SER A 167 6.44 8.43 2.27
CA SER A 167 6.65 9.46 1.26
C SER A 167 6.66 10.86 1.89
N TYR A 168 5.80 11.10 2.88
CA TYR A 168 5.81 12.36 3.63
C TYR A 168 7.11 12.56 4.44
N LEU A 169 7.59 11.53 5.14
CA LEU A 169 8.85 11.65 5.89
C LEU A 169 10.05 11.82 4.95
N ARG A 170 10.06 11.12 3.81
CA ARG A 170 11.05 11.33 2.75
C ARG A 170 11.02 12.75 2.22
N PHE A 171 9.82 13.32 2.01
CA PHE A 171 9.66 14.73 1.64
C PHE A 171 10.26 15.67 2.69
N HIS A 172 10.00 15.42 3.97
CA HIS A 172 10.48 16.25 5.08
C HIS A 172 12.00 16.16 5.28
N ASN A 173 12.58 14.96 5.13
CA ASN A 173 14.01 14.70 5.32
C ASN A 173 14.87 15.00 4.07
N ALA A 174 14.28 15.08 2.88
CA ALA A 174 15.02 15.28 1.64
C ALA A 174 15.55 16.72 1.50
N PRO A 175 16.76 16.89 0.93
CA PRO A 175 17.28 18.21 0.60
C PRO A 175 16.41 18.92 -0.45
N ASN A 176 16.57 20.24 -0.58
CA ASN A 176 15.88 21.08 -1.56
C ASN A 176 16.20 20.65 -3.01
N SER A 177 15.46 19.66 -3.51
CA SER A 177 15.59 19.09 -4.86
C SER A 177 14.21 18.92 -5.50
N CYS A 178 14.15 18.88 -6.84
CA CYS A 178 12.92 18.62 -7.59
C CYS A 178 12.24 17.31 -7.13
N PHE A 179 13.04 16.28 -6.81
CA PHE A 179 12.54 15.00 -6.30
C PHE A 179 11.76 15.10 -5.00
N ARG A 180 11.96 16.17 -4.21
CA ARG A 180 11.19 16.43 -3.00
C ARG A 180 9.70 16.55 -3.31
N LEU A 181 9.33 17.32 -4.34
CA LEU A 181 7.93 17.49 -4.72
C LEU A 181 7.29 16.19 -5.20
N CYS A 182 8.06 15.31 -5.85
CA CYS A 182 7.58 13.98 -6.23
C CYS A 182 7.17 13.16 -5.00
N TRP A 183 7.93 13.22 -3.89
CA TRP A 183 7.57 12.55 -2.64
C TRP A 183 6.29 13.13 -2.02
N LEU A 184 6.08 14.44 -2.12
CA LEU A 184 4.85 15.08 -1.64
C LEU A 184 3.62 14.66 -2.47
N LEU A 185 3.76 14.67 -3.80
CA LEU A 185 2.70 14.22 -4.71
C LEU A 185 2.38 12.73 -4.49
N LEU A 186 3.42 11.91 -4.31
CA LEU A 186 3.25 10.50 -3.98
C LEU A 186 2.51 10.34 -2.65
N SER A 187 2.89 11.07 -1.60
CA SER A 187 2.18 11.08 -0.32
C SER A 187 0.70 11.41 -0.49
N GLY A 188 0.38 12.50 -1.20
CA GLY A 188 -1.00 12.92 -1.45
C GLY A 188 -1.80 11.87 -2.23
N ALA A 189 -1.21 11.31 -3.29
CA ALA A 189 -1.83 10.26 -4.09
C ALA A 189 -2.09 8.99 -3.26
N SER A 190 -1.14 8.56 -2.43
CA SER A 190 -1.31 7.41 -1.54
C SER A 190 -2.34 7.67 -0.42
N CYS A 191 -2.44 8.89 0.12
CA CYS A 191 -3.51 9.25 1.06
C CYS A 191 -4.89 9.19 0.40
N ALA A 192 -5.03 9.78 -0.81
CA ALA A 192 -6.27 9.71 -1.56
C ALA A 192 -6.65 8.27 -1.91
N ALA A 193 -5.67 7.44 -2.27
CA ALA A 193 -5.87 6.01 -2.48
C ALA A 193 -6.33 5.30 -1.21
N ALA A 194 -5.70 5.56 -0.05
CA ALA A 194 -6.12 4.97 1.22
C ALA A 194 -7.57 5.31 1.58
N VAL A 195 -7.96 6.60 1.46
CA VAL A 195 -9.35 7.03 1.66
C VAL A 195 -10.28 6.38 0.63
N GLY A 196 -9.82 6.23 -0.62
CA GLY A 196 -10.56 5.58 -1.70
C GLY A 196 -10.73 4.07 -1.53
N VAL A 197 -9.86 3.39 -0.76
CA VAL A 197 -10.02 1.97 -0.39
C VAL A 197 -11.06 1.82 0.71
N LYS A 198 -10.95 2.63 1.77
CA LYS A 198 -11.86 2.57 2.92
C LYS A 198 -11.89 3.92 3.61
N TYR A 199 -13.08 4.36 4.07
CA TYR A 199 -13.21 5.63 4.79
C TYR A 199 -12.37 5.70 6.07
N MET A 200 -12.00 4.55 6.66
CA MET A 200 -11.07 4.50 7.79
C MET A 200 -9.69 5.11 7.48
N GLY A 201 -9.30 5.17 6.20
CA GLY A 201 -8.10 5.89 5.75
C GLY A 201 -8.14 7.40 6.05
N LEU A 202 -9.33 7.97 6.28
CA LEU A 202 -9.48 9.37 6.69
C LEU A 202 -8.79 9.65 8.02
N PHE A 203 -8.81 8.72 8.98
CA PHE A 203 -8.14 8.90 10.26
C PHE A 203 -6.62 8.97 10.09
N SER A 204 -6.06 8.14 9.22
CA SER A 204 -4.64 8.18 8.87
C SER A 204 -4.27 9.48 8.14
N TYR A 205 -5.15 9.98 7.27
CA TYR A 205 -4.98 11.28 6.62
C TYR A 205 -4.99 12.44 7.63
N LEU A 206 -5.94 12.45 8.57
CA LEU A 206 -6.00 13.47 9.64
C LEU A 206 -4.75 13.43 10.53
N LEU A 207 -4.24 12.24 10.85
CA LEU A 207 -2.98 12.08 11.58
C LEU A 207 -1.81 12.69 10.80
N LEU A 208 -1.71 12.40 9.49
CA LEU A 208 -0.65 12.93 8.64
C LEU A 208 -0.72 14.47 8.56
N LEU A 209 -1.93 15.04 8.43
CA LEU A 209 -2.15 16.48 8.49
C LEU A 209 -1.74 17.07 9.83
N GLY A 210 -2.02 16.40 10.95
CA GLY A 210 -1.56 16.83 12.27
C GLY A 210 -0.03 16.88 12.38
N VAL A 211 0.65 15.84 11.89
CA VAL A 211 2.12 15.80 11.81
C VAL A 211 2.65 16.94 10.93
N ALA A 212 2.06 17.13 9.75
CA ALA A 212 2.45 18.20 8.84
C ALA A 212 2.22 19.59 9.43
N SER A 213 1.11 19.79 10.13
CA SER A 213 0.82 21.05 10.81
C SER A 213 1.86 21.37 11.88
N ARG A 214 2.30 20.36 12.65
CA ARG A 214 3.37 20.51 13.64
C ARG A 214 4.72 20.87 12.99
N HIS A 215 5.08 20.22 11.89
CA HIS A 215 6.31 20.53 11.17
C HIS A 215 6.30 21.95 10.60
N THR A 216 5.18 22.37 9.99
CA THR A 216 5.02 23.74 9.49
C THR A 216 5.04 24.76 10.62
N TRP A 217 4.42 24.46 11.77
CA TRP A 217 4.45 25.32 12.94
C TRP A 217 5.89 25.56 13.44
N ASN A 218 6.70 24.51 13.53
CA ASN A 218 8.10 24.63 13.90
C ASN A 218 8.91 25.44 12.87
N LEU A 219 8.60 25.30 11.58
CA LEU A 219 9.23 26.07 10.51
C LEU A 219 8.89 27.57 10.59
N ILE A 220 7.64 27.91 10.93
CA ILE A 220 7.22 29.31 11.13
C ILE A 220 7.99 29.96 12.29
N GLY A 221 8.32 29.18 13.33
CA GLY A 221 9.12 29.65 14.47
C GLY A 221 10.62 29.80 14.18
N ASP A 222 11.11 29.29 13.05
CA ASP A 222 12.53 29.33 12.70
C ASP A 222 12.89 30.66 12.01
N GLN A 223 13.55 31.55 12.76
CA GLN A 223 13.96 32.87 12.28
C GLN A 223 15.11 32.83 11.26
N THR A 224 15.74 31.66 11.05
CA THR A 224 16.83 31.50 10.07
C THR A 224 16.32 31.27 8.66
N VAL A 225 15.05 30.92 8.50
CA VAL A 225 14.41 30.67 7.21
C VAL A 225 13.80 31.98 6.71
N SER A 226 14.35 32.54 5.63
CA SER A 226 13.83 33.76 5.03
C SER A 226 12.40 33.54 4.50
N HIS A 227 11.42 34.31 5.01
CA HIS A 227 10.04 34.33 4.49
C HIS A 227 9.92 34.89 3.07
N VAL A 228 11.00 35.49 2.56
CA VAL A 228 11.08 36.16 1.27
C VAL A 228 12.10 35.39 0.43
N SER A 229 11.67 34.82 -0.70
CA SER A 229 12.59 34.58 -1.81
C SER A 229 12.99 35.97 -2.34
N PRO A 230 14.26 36.38 -2.27
CA PRO A 230 14.70 37.48 -3.09
C PRO A 230 14.85 36.92 -4.49
N ASP A 231 13.73 36.81 -5.21
CA ASP A 231 13.75 36.77 -6.67
C ASP A 231 14.09 38.18 -7.15
N SER A 232 15.38 38.48 -7.10
CA SER A 232 15.97 39.58 -7.85
C SER A 232 17.29 39.07 -8.42
N HIS A 233 17.23 38.42 -9.58
CA HIS A 233 18.15 38.58 -10.71
C HIS A 233 17.60 37.89 -11.96
#